data_AF-A0A538LHE5-F1
#
_entry.id   AF-A0A538LHE5-F1
#
_cell.length_a   1.000
_cell.length_b   1.000
_cell.length_c   1.000
_cell.angle_alpha   90.00
_cell.angle_beta   90.00
_cell.angle_gamma   90.00
#
_symmetry.space_group_name_H-M   'P 1'
#
loop_
_entity.id
_entity.type
_entity.pdbx_description
1 polymer ?
#
loop_
_entity_poly.entity_id
_entity_poly.type
_entity_poly.pdbx_seq_one_letter_code
_entity_poly.pdbx_strand_id
1 'polypeptide(L)'
;MSDPRSRKVAVVADSLLEATLDELGRQGFGIIQLPPGGLDRETTRAWLEQTAEHVAEFRRNDYEVLLVDDGLHTAGLVAALAALGVPPLPQYAIQPPSTSRLTPET
;
A
#
# COMPACT_ATOMS: atom_id res chain seq x y z
N MET A 1 13.36 -10.39 22.46
CA MET A 1 11.94 -10.80 22.40
C MET A 1 11.11 -9.52 22.27
N SER A 2 10.79 -9.13 21.03
CA SER A 2 9.77 -8.14 20.70
C SER A 2 9.56 -8.23 19.19
N ASP A 3 8.51 -8.92 18.75
CA ASP A 3 7.92 -8.57 17.45
C ASP A 3 6.48 -8.09 17.67
N PRO A 4 6.31 -6.86 18.19
CA PRO A 4 5.02 -6.20 18.23
C PRO A 4 4.70 -5.71 16.82
N ARG A 5 4.36 -6.63 15.91
CA ARG A 5 3.85 -6.41 14.54
C ARG A 5 4.32 -5.10 13.93
N SER A 6 5.58 -5.03 13.47
CA SER A 6 6.40 -3.90 12.92
C SER A 6 5.83 -2.47 12.70
N ARG A 7 4.70 -2.05 13.30
CA ARG A 7 3.80 -0.92 13.04
C ARG A 7 3.79 -0.45 11.58
N LYS A 8 3.70 -1.41 10.66
CA LYS A 8 3.82 -1.19 9.22
C LYS A 8 2.64 -1.78 8.48
N VAL A 9 2.04 -1.01 7.59
CA VAL A 9 0.90 -1.41 6.76
C VAL A 9 1.16 -0.99 5.31
N ALA A 10 0.93 -1.91 4.38
CA ALA A 10 0.95 -1.63 2.96
C ALA A 10 -0.48 -1.74 2.42
N VAL A 11 -0.95 -0.69 1.77
CA VAL A 11 -2.19 -0.69 0.99
C VAL A 11 -1.83 -1.10 -0.43
N VAL A 12 -2.34 -2.22 -0.91
CA VAL A 12 -1.84 -2.90 -2.12
C VAL A 12 -2.93 -3.07 -3.16
N ALA A 13 -2.65 -2.63 -4.38
CA ALA A 13 -3.48 -2.90 -5.55
C ALA A 13 -3.65 -4.41 -5.77
N ASP A 14 -4.86 -4.82 -6.13
CA ASP A 14 -5.20 -6.22 -6.40
C ASP A 14 -4.23 -6.88 -7.39
N SER A 15 -3.94 -6.17 -8.50
CA SER A 15 -3.03 -6.62 -9.55
C SER A 15 -1.57 -6.79 -9.11
N LEU A 16 -1.17 -6.16 -7.99
CA LEU A 16 0.19 -6.20 -7.45
C LEU A 16 0.32 -7.06 -6.19
N LEU A 17 -0.80 -7.57 -5.66
CA LEU A 17 -0.82 -8.28 -4.39
C LEU A 17 0.13 -9.48 -4.42
N GLU A 18 -0.14 -10.46 -5.29
CA GLU A 18 0.64 -11.70 -5.33
C GLU A 18 2.14 -11.45 -5.56
N ALA A 19 2.47 -10.48 -6.41
CA ALA A 19 3.86 -10.15 -6.74
C ALA A 19 4.64 -9.49 -5.59
N THR A 20 3.93 -8.85 -4.64
CA THR A 20 4.57 -8.06 -3.57
C THR A 20 4.42 -8.67 -2.18
N LEU A 21 3.56 -9.68 -2.01
CA LEU A 21 3.30 -10.35 -0.73
C LEU A 21 4.57 -10.83 -0.01
N ASP A 22 5.48 -11.52 -0.70
CA ASP A 22 6.69 -12.07 -0.07
C ASP A 22 7.65 -10.96 0.41
N GLU A 23 7.88 -9.95 -0.43
CA GLU A 23 8.76 -8.83 -0.09
C GLU A 23 8.18 -8.01 1.07
N LEU A 24 6.90 -7.65 1.00
CA LEU A 24 6.22 -6.89 2.06
C LEU A 24 6.19 -7.67 3.37
N GLY A 25 5.94 -8.99 3.31
CA GLY A 25 5.99 -9.88 4.46
C GLY A 25 7.37 -9.93 5.10
N ARG A 26 8.44 -10.06 4.31
CA ARG A 26 9.83 -10.00 4.80
C ARG A 26 10.19 -8.65 5.41
N GLN A 27 9.60 -7.56 4.94
CA GLN A 27 9.78 -6.22 5.50
C GLN A 27 8.89 -5.92 6.72
N GLY A 28 8.02 -6.86 7.11
CA GLY A 28 7.15 -6.76 8.28
C GLY A 28 5.85 -5.98 8.08
N PHE A 29 5.44 -5.75 6.83
CA PHE A 29 4.19 -5.04 6.52
C PHE A 29 2.97 -5.96 6.71
N GLY A 30 1.96 -5.47 7.44
CA GLY A 30 0.59 -5.95 7.30
C GLY A 30 -0.01 -5.46 5.97
N ILE A 31 -0.95 -6.20 5.40
CA ILE A 31 -1.50 -5.91 4.07
C ILE A 31 -2.97 -5.49 4.18
N ILE A 32 -3.32 -4.42 3.45
CA ILE A 32 -4.70 -4.05 3.12
C ILE A 32 -4.82 -4.10 1.61
N GLN A 33 -5.70 -4.94 1.09
CA GLN A 33 -5.95 -5.03 -0.35
C GLN A 33 -6.92 -3.92 -0.77
N LEU A 34 -6.58 -3.22 -1.86
CA LEU A 34 -7.50 -2.34 -2.57
C LEU A 34 -8.59 -3.15 -3.29
N PRO A 35 -9.69 -2.51 -3.70
CA PRO A 35 -10.76 -3.21 -4.39
C PRO A 35 -10.23 -3.94 -5.63
N PRO A 36 -10.62 -5.21 -5.86
CA PRO A 36 -10.28 -5.92 -7.08
C PRO A 36 -10.93 -5.26 -8.30
N GLY A 37 -10.30 -5.47 -9.45
CA GLY A 37 -10.84 -5.02 -10.72
C GLY A 37 -12.19 -5.67 -11.03
N GLY A 38 -13.08 -4.92 -11.71
CA GLY A 38 -14.36 -5.43 -12.18
C GLY A 38 -15.55 -5.29 -11.21
N LEU A 39 -15.35 -4.67 -10.05
CA LEU A 39 -16.44 -4.27 -9.16
C LEU A 39 -17.24 -3.09 -9.74
N ASP A 40 -18.51 -2.98 -9.35
CA ASP A 40 -19.30 -1.81 -9.68
C ASP A 40 -18.78 -0.56 -8.94
N ARG A 41 -19.19 0.61 -9.44
CA ARG A 41 -18.71 1.91 -8.95
C ARG A 41 -19.06 2.15 -7.48
N GLU A 42 -20.26 1.79 -7.04
CA GLU A 42 -20.72 2.06 -5.68
C GLU A 42 -19.97 1.17 -4.69
N THR A 43 -19.80 -0.11 -5.02
CA THR A 43 -19.00 -1.05 -4.22
C THR A 43 -17.54 -0.62 -4.15
N THR A 44 -16.95 -0.23 -5.29
CA THR A 44 -15.57 0.28 -5.34
C THR A 44 -15.41 1.50 -4.43
N ARG A 45 -16.35 2.44 -4.51
CA ARG A 45 -16.33 3.66 -3.69
C ARG A 45 -16.41 3.34 -2.20
N ALA A 46 -17.37 2.51 -1.78
CA ALA A 46 -17.56 2.16 -0.37
C ALA A 46 -16.31 1.48 0.21
N TRP A 47 -15.64 0.62 -0.57
CA TRP A 47 -14.41 -0.04 -0.14
C TRP A 47 -13.23 0.95 -0.07
N LEU A 48 -13.11 1.91 -1.00
CA LEU A 48 -12.09 2.96 -0.89
C LEU A 48 -12.31 3.85 0.33
N GLU A 49 -13.56 4.18 0.67
CA GLU A 49 -13.92 4.91 1.88
C GLU A 49 -13.51 4.12 3.14
N GLN A 50 -13.85 2.82 3.21
CA GLN A 50 -13.44 1.95 4.32
C GLN A 50 -11.91 1.81 4.42
N THR A 51 -11.22 1.68 3.29
CA THR A 51 -9.75 1.63 3.26
C THR A 51 -9.15 2.92 3.82
N ALA A 52 -9.70 4.08 3.43
CA ALA A 52 -9.26 5.36 3.92
C ALA A 52 -9.48 5.51 5.44
N GLU A 53 -10.60 5.02 5.98
CA GLU A 53 -10.86 5.00 7.42
C GLU A 53 -9.83 4.16 8.18
N HIS A 54 -9.52 2.96 7.71
CA HIS A 54 -8.48 2.12 8.31
C HIS A 54 -7.11 2.83 8.27
N VAL A 55 -6.73 3.42 7.13
CA VAL A 55 -5.48 4.17 6.99
C VAL A 55 -5.43 5.34 7.96
N ALA A 56 -6.53 6.08 8.13
CA ALA A 56 -6.62 7.18 9.08
C ALA A 56 -6.39 6.69 10.51
N GLU A 57 -6.96 5.55 10.88
CA GLU A 57 -6.76 4.94 12.20
C GLU A 57 -5.31 4.50 12.41
N PHE A 58 -4.69 3.84 11.43
CA PHE A 58 -3.28 3.46 11.49
C PHE A 58 -2.37 4.67 11.67
N ARG A 59 -2.60 5.74 10.91
CA ARG A 59 -1.83 6.99 11.03
C ARG A 59 -2.00 7.65 12.39
N ARG A 60 -3.19 7.60 13.00
CA ARG A 60 -3.44 8.09 14.36
C ARG A 60 -2.71 7.29 15.44
N ASN A 61 -2.37 6.03 15.16
CA ASN A 61 -1.65 5.14 16.07
C ASN A 61 -0.15 5.01 15.74
N ASP A 62 0.40 5.97 14.97
CA ASP A 62 1.82 6.03 14.58
C ASP A 62 2.30 4.81 13.76
N TYR A 63 1.42 4.25 12.92
CA TYR A 63 1.82 3.23 11.95
C TYR A 63 2.42 3.89 10.71
N GLU A 64 3.46 3.27 10.18
CA GLU A 64 3.96 3.52 8.84
C GLU A 64 2.98 2.89 7.84
N VAL A 65 2.41 3.72 6.95
CA VAL A 65 1.48 3.25 5.91
C VAL A 65 2.00 3.63 4.54
N LEU A 66 2.21 2.65 3.67
CA LEU A 66 2.66 2.84 2.29
C LEU A 66 1.59 2.39 1.29
N LEU A 67 1.63 2.95 0.09
CA LEU A 67 0.74 2.60 -1.00
C LEU A 67 1.52 1.88 -2.11
N VAL A 68 1.12 0.65 -2.43
CA VAL A 68 1.64 -0.17 -3.53
C VAL A 68 0.54 -0.22 -4.58
N ASP A 69 0.55 0.73 -5.51
CA ASP A 69 -0.59 0.99 -6.39
C ASP A 69 -0.21 0.84 -7.87
N ASP A 70 -1.16 0.36 -8.67
CA ASP A 70 -1.04 0.21 -10.12
C ASP A 70 -1.63 1.40 -10.89
N GLY A 71 -2.20 2.38 -10.17
CA GLY A 71 -2.75 3.62 -10.73
C GLY A 71 -4.26 3.61 -10.89
N LEU A 72 -4.91 2.44 -10.73
CA LEU A 72 -6.34 2.27 -11.00
C LEU A 72 -7.22 3.00 -9.97
N HIS A 73 -6.83 2.93 -8.70
CA HIS A 73 -7.63 3.43 -7.58
C HIS A 73 -6.99 4.61 -6.85
N THR A 74 -5.82 5.10 -7.28
CA THR A 74 -5.09 6.20 -6.63
C THR A 74 -5.96 7.42 -6.41
N ALA A 75 -6.64 7.89 -7.45
CA ALA A 75 -7.41 9.13 -7.39
C ALA A 75 -8.59 9.02 -6.42
N GLY A 76 -9.28 7.87 -6.44
CA GLY A 76 -10.38 7.60 -5.53
C GLY A 76 -9.93 7.48 -4.08
N LEU A 77 -8.82 6.78 -3.84
CA LEU A 77 -8.23 6.65 -2.50
C LEU A 77 -7.74 8.00 -1.96
N VAL A 78 -7.06 8.80 -2.79
CA VAL A 78 -6.59 10.14 -2.41
C VAL A 78 -7.76 11.05 -2.04
N ALA A 79 -8.86 11.00 -2.80
CA ALA A 79 -10.06 11.77 -2.47
C ALA A 79 -10.68 11.32 -1.13
N ALA A 80 -10.77 10.01 -0.88
CA ALA A 80 -11.30 9.47 0.37
C ALA A 80 -10.40 9.83 1.57
N LEU A 81 -9.08 9.76 1.44
CA LEU A 81 -8.13 10.18 2.47
C LEU A 81 -8.22 11.68 2.75
N ALA A 82 -8.34 12.51 1.70
CA ALA A 82 -8.48 13.95 1.83
C ALA A 82 -9.76 14.34 2.59
N ALA A 83 -10.87 13.62 2.38
CA ALA A 83 -12.10 13.83 3.13
C ALA A 83 -11.95 13.58 4.64
N LEU A 84 -10.99 12.72 5.03
CA LEU A 84 -10.65 12.43 6.42
C LEU A 84 -9.51 13.32 6.97
N GLY A 85 -9.00 14.26 6.17
CA GLY A 85 -7.85 15.10 6.52
C GLY A 85 -6.51 14.35 6.57
N VAL A 86 -6.45 13.16 5.96
CA VAL A 86 -5.23 12.36 5.89
C VAL A 86 -4.44 12.75 4.64
N PRO A 87 -3.14 13.07 4.76
CA PRO A 87 -2.31 13.37 3.59
C PRO A 87 -2.17 12.14 2.68
N PRO A 88 -1.87 12.33 1.38
CA PRO A 88 -1.65 11.22 0.46
C PRO A 88 -0.51 10.32 0.97
N LEU A 89 -0.69 9.01 0.74
CA LEU A 89 0.27 8.00 1.18
C LEU A 89 1.57 8.06 0.34
N PRO A 90 2.73 7.77 0.94
CA PRO A 90 3.95 7.58 0.17
C PRO A 90 3.81 6.35 -0.73
N GLN A 91 4.16 6.51 -2.00
CA GLN A 91 4.20 5.42 -2.95
C GLN A 91 5.36 4.49 -2.61
N TYR A 92 5.10 3.19 -2.63
CA TYR A 92 6.12 2.17 -2.57
C TYR A 92 6.88 2.21 -3.88
N ALA A 93 8.05 2.86 -3.86
CA ALA A 93 8.99 2.74 -4.96
C ALA A 93 9.43 1.26 -5.00
N ILE A 94 8.87 0.49 -5.93
CA ILE A 94 9.45 -0.78 -6.32
C ILE A 94 10.87 -0.41 -6.77
N GLN A 95 11.85 -0.60 -5.89
CA GLN A 95 13.24 -0.58 -6.29
C GLN A 95 13.31 -1.69 -7.35
N PRO A 96 13.63 -1.40 -8.62
CA PRO A 96 14.01 -2.47 -9.52
C PRO A 96 15.11 -3.26 -8.79
N PRO A 97 15.14 -4.60 -8.90
CA PRO A 97 16.24 -5.37 -8.33
C PRO A 97 17.50 -4.66 -8.78
N SER A 98 18.28 -4.16 -7.82
CA SER A 98 19.57 -3.55 -8.11
C SER A 98 20.33 -4.61 -8.90
N THR A 99 20.38 -4.45 -10.21
CA THR A 99 21.30 -5.18 -11.06
C THR A 99 22.66 -4.66 -10.63
N SER A 100 23.21 -5.32 -9.60
CA SER A 100 24.58 -5.15 -9.15
C SER A 100 25.42 -5.03 -10.40
N ARG A 101 26.04 -3.87 -10.54
CA ARG A 101 26.96 -3.52 -11.60
C ARG A 101 27.87 -4.72 -11.84
N LEU A 102 27.69 -5.37 -12.99
CA LEU A 102 28.75 -6.14 -13.62
C LEU A 102 29.86 -5.12 -13.89
N THR A 103 30.83 -5.03 -12.99
CA THR A 103 32.14 -4.48 -13.31
C THR A 103 32.78 -5.45 -14.29
N PRO A 104 33.03 -5.09 -15.56
CA PRO A 104 34.01 -5.83 -16.32
C PRO A 104 35.38 -5.46 -15.74
N GLU A 105 35.92 -6.34 -14.91
CA GLU A 105 37.37 -6.44 -14.78
C GLU A 105 37.87 -7.10 -16.07
N THR A 106 38.52 -6.32 -16.95
CA THR A 106 39.76 -6.65 -17.70
C THR A 106 40.06 -5.51 -18.67
#